data_AF-A0A386HI30-F1
#
_entry.id   AF-A0A386HI30-F1
#
_cell.length_a   1.000
_cell.length_b   1.000
_cell.length_c   1.000
_cell.angle_alpha   90.00
_cell.angle_beta   90.00
_cell.angle_gamma   90.00
#
_symmetry.space_group_name_H-M   'P 1'
#
loop_
_entity.id
_entity.type
_entity.pdbx_description
1 polymer ?
#
loop_
_entity_poly.entity_id
_entity_poly.type
_entity_poly.pdbx_seq_one_letter_code
_entity_poly.pdbx_strand_id
1 'polypeptide(L)'
;MRILRRSYVIRNILLFLFVITAIQTAVNRANAKSVYLSTGESYIINTQDEIDTVFVSAAAIADYEIVGKKSVIVYTKKEGMAEFILFNSSNKPMIKSVVFVNNVIAAAYKRIQLEYPESHVEINKIGDGYILTGTAGSEEAKDTIGTIIGEAVGSKRIINSNSLINTTDYLGIINKIKLPQSNQVNVKLTIAEVTKDFTENVGINWSTIGDSVGSFQFFRFNAKGISTLVHAINDDTIARVLAEPNLSVLSGESASFLVGGEIPIVSTTQNSREITYKEFGIKLNIGAKVNDKKRIRITLNEEVSSIGKTFNMRGGDSYPTLRTRRAATTLELGDGESFILGGLISNTERESLSKIPLIGDIPLLGAFFRNAQTEQSQTELVVIATVNLVNPVSEKEVELPDFMHTSTLERFFNFSSIMETKREKMAREFLRKGGFIK
;
A
#
# COMPACT_ATOMS: atom_id res chain seq x y z
N MET A 1 -2.07 71.75 -10.59
CA MET A 1 -1.75 70.50 -9.85
C MET A 1 -2.46 70.40 -8.48
N ARG A 2 -3.72 70.87 -8.33
CA ARG A 2 -4.44 70.89 -7.04
C ARG A 2 -5.79 70.15 -7.02
N ILE A 3 -6.22 69.56 -8.14
CA ILE A 3 -7.57 68.95 -8.28
C ILE A 3 -7.55 67.41 -8.18
N LEU A 4 -6.39 66.77 -8.35
CA LEU A 4 -6.28 65.29 -8.32
C LEU A 4 -6.13 64.67 -6.91
N ARG A 5 -5.90 65.46 -5.86
CA ARG A 5 -5.71 64.95 -4.49
C ARG A 5 -7.01 64.74 -3.70
N ARG A 6 -8.13 65.32 -4.14
CA ARG A 6 -9.42 65.24 -3.41
C ARG A 6 -10.21 63.96 -3.71
N SER A 7 -10.01 63.36 -4.89
CA SER A 7 -10.68 62.12 -5.31
C SER A 7 -10.16 60.87 -4.57
N TYR A 8 -8.86 60.83 -4.23
CA TYR A 8 -8.26 59.69 -3.54
C TYR A 8 -8.72 59.54 -2.09
N VAL A 9 -8.96 60.65 -1.39
CA VAL A 9 -9.39 60.65 0.01
C VAL A 9 -10.86 60.21 0.13
N ILE A 10 -11.72 60.65 -0.80
CA ILE A 10 -13.14 60.26 -0.81
C ILE A 10 -13.30 58.79 -1.19
N ARG A 11 -12.50 58.28 -2.14
CA ARG A 11 -12.52 56.85 -2.52
C ARG A 11 -12.07 55.93 -1.38
N ASN A 12 -11.04 56.33 -0.61
CA ASN A 12 -10.58 55.54 0.54
C ASN A 12 -11.57 55.58 1.72
N ILE A 13 -12.26 56.70 1.95
CA ILE A 13 -13.29 56.79 3.00
C ILE A 13 -14.52 55.93 2.64
N LEU A 14 -14.95 55.93 1.36
CA LEU A 14 -16.05 55.08 0.89
C LEU A 14 -15.70 53.59 0.93
N LEU A 15 -14.46 53.21 0.59
CA LEU A 15 -13.98 51.83 0.74
C LEU A 15 -13.90 51.41 2.21
N PHE A 16 -13.49 52.30 3.12
CA PHE A 16 -13.44 52.01 4.55
C PHE A 16 -14.85 51.90 5.15
N LEU A 17 -15.80 52.73 4.71
CA LEU A 17 -17.21 52.64 5.14
C LEU A 17 -17.87 51.36 4.63
N PHE A 18 -17.54 50.91 3.42
CA PHE A 18 -18.05 49.65 2.84
C PHE A 18 -17.45 48.41 3.52
N VAL A 19 -16.18 48.47 3.94
CA VAL A 19 -15.55 47.40 4.74
C VAL A 19 -16.18 47.34 6.14
N ILE A 20 -16.50 48.47 6.77
CA ILE A 20 -17.18 48.49 8.08
C ILE A 20 -18.64 48.02 7.97
N THR A 21 -19.38 48.40 6.90
CA THR A 21 -20.76 47.90 6.71
C THR A 21 -20.83 46.45 6.24
N ALA A 22 -19.83 45.94 5.50
CA ALA A 22 -19.73 44.51 5.18
C ALA A 22 -19.34 43.64 6.38
N ILE A 23 -18.76 44.21 7.44
CA ILE A 23 -18.51 43.52 8.72
C ILE A 23 -19.78 43.42 9.57
N GLN A 24 -20.78 44.29 9.36
CA GLN A 24 -22.01 44.29 10.16
C GLN A 24 -23.08 43.27 9.72
N THR A 25 -22.93 42.63 8.56
CA THR A 25 -23.77 41.49 8.13
C THR A 25 -23.07 40.15 8.33
N ALA A 26 -22.26 40.03 9.38
CA ALA A 26 -22.04 38.74 10.01
C ALA A 26 -23.37 38.30 10.66
N VAL A 27 -24.23 37.63 9.88
CA VAL A 27 -25.28 36.78 10.43
C VAL A 27 -24.59 35.90 11.46
N ASN A 28 -24.89 36.13 12.74
CA ASN A 28 -24.41 35.29 13.85
C ASN A 28 -24.94 33.88 13.57
N ARG A 29 -24.16 33.07 12.86
CA ARG A 29 -24.34 31.63 12.83
C ARG A 29 -23.87 31.16 14.20
N ALA A 30 -24.76 31.20 15.18
CA ALA A 30 -24.61 30.40 16.37
C ALA A 30 -24.45 28.95 15.88
N ASN A 31 -23.22 28.43 15.91
CA ASN A 31 -22.96 27.02 15.62
C ASN A 31 -23.80 26.21 16.62
N ALA A 32 -24.81 25.51 16.12
CA ALA A 32 -25.64 24.66 16.95
C ALA A 32 -24.78 23.46 17.39
N LYS A 33 -24.40 23.42 18.66
CA LYS A 33 -23.68 22.27 19.23
C LYS A 33 -24.71 21.19 19.57
N SER A 34 -24.57 20.03 18.94
CA SER A 34 -25.37 18.85 19.28
C SER A 34 -24.82 18.19 20.54
N VAL A 35 -25.70 17.88 21.49
CA VAL A 35 -25.37 17.19 22.74
C VAL A 35 -26.20 15.92 22.84
N TYR A 36 -25.53 14.78 23.05
CA TYR A 36 -26.15 13.46 23.18
C TYR A 36 -26.21 13.07 24.65
N LEU A 37 -27.42 12.89 25.19
CA LEU A 37 -27.66 12.58 26.61
C LEU A 37 -28.55 11.36 26.77
N SER A 38 -28.29 10.57 27.81
CA SER A 38 -29.20 9.52 28.24
C SER A 38 -30.32 10.12 29.09
N THR A 39 -31.46 9.45 29.15
CA THR A 39 -32.58 9.86 30.00
C THR A 39 -32.14 9.96 31.47
N GLY A 40 -32.46 11.08 32.12
CA GLY A 40 -32.08 11.36 33.51
C GLY A 40 -30.71 12.04 33.65
N GLU A 41 -29.94 12.19 32.56
CA GLU A 41 -28.68 12.93 32.58
C GLU A 41 -28.91 14.44 32.46
N SER A 42 -27.92 15.21 32.92
CA SER A 42 -27.87 16.65 32.81
C SER A 42 -26.57 17.15 32.20
N TYR A 43 -26.62 18.35 31.64
CA TYR A 43 -25.51 19.05 31.02
C TYR A 43 -25.59 20.54 31.35
N ILE A 44 -24.43 21.18 31.55
CA ILE A 44 -24.35 22.59 31.92
C ILE A 44 -23.95 23.41 30.70
N ILE A 45 -24.74 24.44 30.40
CA ILE A 45 -24.40 25.48 29.42
C ILE A 45 -23.92 26.71 30.19
N ASN A 46 -22.67 27.11 29.96
CA ASN A 46 -22.10 28.33 30.52
C ASN A 46 -22.05 29.44 29.46
N THR A 47 -22.41 30.66 29.86
CA THR A 47 -22.42 31.85 29.01
C THR A 47 -21.43 32.91 29.52
N GLN A 48 -20.97 33.78 28.62
CA GLN A 48 -20.14 34.93 28.99
C GLN A 48 -20.99 36.09 29.54
N ASP A 49 -22.13 36.37 28.89
CA ASP A 49 -23.10 37.40 29.31
C ASP A 49 -24.20 36.82 30.20
N GLU A 50 -24.93 37.71 30.88
CA GLU A 50 -26.09 37.34 31.69
C GLU A 50 -27.21 36.79 30.81
N ILE A 51 -27.78 35.67 31.25
CA ILE A 51 -28.92 35.00 30.62
C ILE A 51 -30.18 35.69 31.12
N ASP A 52 -30.97 36.20 30.17
CA ASP A 52 -32.25 36.82 30.48
C ASP A 52 -33.40 35.83 30.26
N THR A 53 -33.41 35.18 29.08
CA THR A 53 -34.48 34.26 28.69
C THR A 53 -33.90 32.98 28.08
N VAL A 54 -34.50 31.83 28.39
CA VAL A 54 -34.18 30.54 27.76
C VAL A 54 -35.43 29.99 27.10
N PHE A 55 -35.33 29.74 25.79
CA PHE A 55 -36.37 29.07 25.03
C PHE A 55 -36.06 27.58 24.91
N VAL A 56 -37.05 26.73 25.12
CA VAL A 56 -36.99 25.28 24.87
C VAL A 56 -38.10 24.88 23.92
N SER A 57 -37.75 24.17 22.83
CA SER A 57 -38.75 23.75 21.84
C SER A 57 -39.64 22.61 22.32
N ALA A 58 -39.14 21.75 23.22
CA ALA A 58 -39.84 20.56 23.70
C ALA A 58 -39.53 20.22 25.17
N ALA A 59 -40.15 20.96 26.11
CA ALA A 59 -39.96 20.81 27.56
C ALA A 59 -40.33 19.40 28.13
N ALA A 60 -41.14 18.64 27.38
CA ALA A 60 -41.49 17.26 27.73
C ALA A 60 -40.33 16.26 27.55
N ILE A 61 -39.36 16.61 26.68
CA ILE A 61 -38.20 15.78 26.33
C ILE A 61 -37.01 16.15 27.23
N ALA A 62 -36.69 17.43 27.30
CA ALA A 62 -35.65 17.97 28.17
C ALA A 62 -36.09 19.33 28.70
N ASP A 63 -35.69 19.65 29.92
CA ASP A 63 -36.06 20.87 30.61
C ASP A 63 -34.81 21.52 31.19
N TYR A 64 -34.95 22.73 31.72
CA TYR A 64 -33.81 23.50 32.19
C TYR A 64 -34.05 24.21 33.51
N GLU A 65 -32.96 24.50 34.20
CA GLU A 65 -32.93 25.34 35.38
C GLU A 65 -31.77 26.32 35.28
N ILE A 66 -32.05 27.61 35.52
CA ILE A 66 -31.01 28.65 35.50
C ILE A 66 -30.30 28.63 36.86
N VAL A 67 -28.97 28.50 36.83
CA VAL A 67 -28.14 28.52 38.03
C VAL A 67 -27.32 29.80 38.04
N GLY A 68 -27.69 30.73 38.91
CA GLY A 68 -27.11 32.07 38.95
C GLY A 68 -27.58 32.92 37.76
N LYS A 69 -26.64 33.62 37.10
CA LYS A 69 -26.95 34.50 35.95
C LYS A 69 -26.30 34.10 34.64
N LYS A 70 -25.37 33.14 34.65
CA LYS A 70 -24.51 32.81 33.50
C LYS A 70 -24.44 31.31 33.20
N SER A 71 -25.27 30.51 33.87
CA SER A 71 -25.29 29.07 33.69
C SER A 71 -26.71 28.54 33.63
N VAL A 72 -26.94 27.57 32.75
CA VAL A 72 -28.18 26.80 32.65
C VAL A 72 -27.84 25.33 32.79
N ILE A 73 -28.49 24.64 33.72
CA ILE A 73 -28.48 23.18 33.77
C ILE A 73 -29.64 22.70 32.90
N VAL A 74 -29.33 21.91 31.89
CA VAL A 74 -30.32 21.20 31.07
C VAL A 74 -30.36 19.75 31.54
N TYR A 75 -31.53 19.22 31.87
CA TYR A 75 -31.70 17.83 32.27
C TYR A 75 -32.78 17.14 31.43
N THR A 76 -32.58 15.86 31.18
CA THR A 76 -33.39 15.09 30.24
C THR A 76 -34.46 14.28 30.95
N LYS A 77 -35.66 14.20 30.35
CA LYS A 77 -36.83 13.53 30.91
C LYS A 77 -37.28 12.33 30.06
N LYS A 78 -37.29 12.48 28.74
CA LYS A 78 -37.78 11.45 27.79
C LYS A 78 -36.96 11.46 26.52
N GLU A 79 -36.97 10.33 25.81
CA GLU A 79 -36.31 10.23 24.50
C GLU A 79 -36.92 11.17 23.46
N GLY A 80 -36.07 11.75 22.62
CA GLY A 80 -36.46 12.68 21.57
C GLY A 80 -35.41 13.77 21.34
N MET A 81 -35.82 14.87 20.72
CA MET A 81 -34.97 16.04 20.44
C MET A 81 -35.60 17.28 21.07
N ALA A 82 -34.79 18.09 21.76
CA ALA A 82 -35.18 19.41 22.26
C ALA A 82 -34.13 20.45 21.85
N GLU A 83 -34.57 21.61 21.40
CA GLU A 83 -33.72 22.74 21.06
C GLU A 83 -33.77 23.78 22.17
N PHE A 84 -32.60 24.27 22.58
CA PHE A 84 -32.45 25.33 23.57
C PHE A 84 -31.82 26.56 22.93
N ILE A 85 -32.44 27.72 23.14
CA ILE A 85 -31.91 29.02 22.70
C ILE A 85 -31.83 29.93 23.91
N LEU A 86 -30.63 30.41 24.23
CA LEU A 86 -30.37 31.33 25.33
C LEU A 86 -30.29 32.75 24.77
N PHE A 87 -31.01 33.69 25.38
CA PHE A 87 -31.04 35.10 25.02
C PHE A 87 -30.41 35.96 26.11
N ASN A 88 -29.70 37.01 25.70
CA ASN A 88 -29.20 38.05 26.61
C ASN A 88 -30.28 39.11 26.90
N SER A 89 -29.99 40.04 27.82
CA SER A 89 -30.90 41.16 28.18
C SER A 89 -31.23 42.13 27.03
N SER A 90 -30.56 42.03 25.88
CA SER A 90 -30.90 42.76 24.64
C SER A 90 -31.79 41.94 23.70
N ASN A 91 -32.34 40.83 24.18
CA ASN A 91 -33.15 39.87 23.43
C ASN A 91 -32.44 39.26 22.20
N LYS A 92 -31.09 39.21 22.25
CA LYS A 92 -30.27 38.63 21.18
C LYS A 92 -29.91 37.17 21.52
N PRO A 93 -30.08 36.21 20.60
CA PRO A 93 -29.70 34.82 20.84
C PRO A 93 -28.17 34.71 20.98
N MET A 94 -27.73 34.16 22.10
CA MET A 94 -26.32 33.94 22.44
C MET A 94 -25.85 32.53 22.06
N ILE A 95 -26.61 31.51 22.48
CA ILE A 95 -26.28 30.10 22.29
C ILE A 95 -27.51 29.38 21.77
N LYS A 96 -27.31 28.53 20.77
CA LYS A 96 -28.27 27.55 20.29
C LYS A 96 -27.67 26.16 20.50
N SER A 97 -28.37 25.30 21.23
CA SER A 97 -27.92 23.94 21.55
C SER A 97 -29.04 22.97 21.23
N VAL A 98 -28.71 21.86 20.56
CA VAL A 98 -29.68 20.80 20.28
C VAL A 98 -29.35 19.62 21.18
N VAL A 99 -30.31 19.19 21.99
CA VAL A 99 -30.18 18.06 22.89
C VAL A 99 -30.92 16.87 22.30
N PHE A 100 -30.16 15.83 22.00
CA PHE A 100 -30.66 14.53 21.56
C PHE A 100 -30.68 13.58 22.74
N VAL A 101 -31.87 13.15 23.14
CA VAL A 101 -32.07 12.23 24.26
C VAL A 101 -32.28 10.83 23.69
N ASN A 102 -31.28 9.97 23.86
CA ASN A 102 -31.36 8.56 23.49
C ASN A 102 -30.28 7.78 24.24
N ASN A 103 -30.68 6.78 25.01
CA ASN A 103 -29.76 6.05 25.90
C ASN A 103 -28.65 5.31 25.11
N VAL A 104 -29.00 4.74 23.97
CA VAL A 104 -28.09 3.95 23.12
C VAL A 104 -27.06 4.86 22.45
N ILE A 105 -27.52 5.91 21.77
CA ILE A 105 -26.66 6.85 21.06
C ILE A 105 -25.78 7.64 22.05
N ALA A 106 -26.31 8.03 23.21
CA ALA A 106 -25.53 8.73 24.22
C ALA A 106 -24.41 7.85 24.79
N ALA A 107 -24.69 6.58 25.10
CA ALA A 107 -23.66 5.63 25.53
C ALA A 107 -22.58 5.41 24.46
N ALA A 108 -23.00 5.23 23.20
CA ALA A 108 -22.09 5.05 22.07
C ALA A 108 -21.21 6.31 21.84
N TYR A 109 -21.81 7.50 21.88
CA TYR A 109 -21.09 8.77 21.74
C TYR A 109 -20.05 8.96 22.84
N LYS A 110 -20.40 8.68 24.11
CA LYS A 110 -19.44 8.74 25.22
C LYS A 110 -18.28 7.77 25.04
N ARG A 111 -18.56 6.55 24.56
CA ARG A 111 -17.51 5.57 24.26
C ARG A 111 -16.58 6.06 23.16
N ILE A 112 -17.13 6.64 22.08
CA ILE A 112 -16.33 7.25 21.00
C ILE A 112 -15.43 8.36 21.55
N GLN A 113 -15.95 9.25 22.40
CA GLN A 113 -15.15 10.33 22.99
C GLN A 113 -14.05 9.83 23.94
N LEU A 114 -14.26 8.69 24.62
CA LEU A 114 -13.26 8.07 25.49
C LEU A 114 -12.15 7.36 24.69
N GLU A 115 -12.51 6.62 23.64
CA GLU A 115 -11.56 5.85 22.83
C GLU A 115 -10.84 6.71 21.77
N TYR A 116 -11.53 7.72 21.21
CA TYR A 116 -11.04 8.56 20.12
C TYR A 116 -11.21 10.07 20.43
N PRO A 117 -10.49 10.61 21.43
CA PRO A 117 -10.67 12.00 21.88
C PRO A 117 -10.36 13.06 20.82
N GLU A 118 -9.51 12.75 19.85
CA GLU A 118 -9.18 13.65 18.72
C GLU A 118 -10.29 13.69 17.65
N SER A 119 -11.25 12.75 17.71
CA SER A 119 -12.31 12.62 16.72
C SER A 119 -13.55 13.43 17.13
N HIS A 120 -14.01 14.27 16.21
CA HIS A 120 -15.20 15.09 16.37
C HIS A 120 -16.29 14.48 15.50
N VAL A 121 -17.28 13.85 16.13
CA VAL A 121 -18.33 13.12 15.41
C VAL A 121 -19.69 13.71 15.73
N GLU A 122 -20.51 13.86 14.70
CA GLU A 122 -21.93 14.18 14.81
C GLU A 122 -22.74 13.02 14.25
N ILE A 123 -23.73 12.59 15.03
CA ILE A 123 -24.64 11.49 14.72
C ILE A 123 -26.01 12.09 14.44
N ASN A 124 -26.46 12.01 13.20
CA ASN A 124 -27.73 12.55 12.76
C ASN A 124 -28.66 11.43 12.29
N LYS A 125 -29.86 11.33 12.88
CA LYS A 125 -30.87 10.36 12.45
C LYS A 125 -31.63 10.88 11.22
N ILE A 126 -31.74 10.07 10.17
CA ILE A 126 -32.52 10.37 8.96
C ILE A 126 -33.38 9.15 8.59
N GLY A 127 -34.70 9.28 8.76
CA GLY A 127 -35.61 8.14 8.63
C GLY A 127 -35.23 7.04 9.60
N ASP A 128 -35.03 5.84 9.08
CA ASP A 128 -34.59 4.66 9.85
C ASP A 128 -33.05 4.54 9.93
N GLY A 129 -32.32 5.40 9.24
CA GLY A 129 -30.86 5.38 9.19
C GLY A 129 -30.18 6.47 10.01
N TYR A 130 -28.86 6.38 10.10
CA TYR A 130 -27.99 7.38 10.73
C TYR A 130 -26.90 7.83 9.76
N ILE A 131 -26.63 9.12 9.75
CA ILE A 131 -25.50 9.71 9.05
C ILE A 131 -24.49 10.17 10.09
N LEU A 132 -23.26 9.69 9.94
CA LEU A 132 -22.11 10.08 10.76
C LEU A 132 -21.32 11.13 10.01
N THR A 133 -21.16 12.31 10.58
CA THR A 133 -20.38 13.42 10.01
C THR A 133 -19.31 13.88 10.99
N GLY A 134 -18.35 14.66 10.48
CA GLY A 134 -17.29 15.25 11.29
C GLY A 134 -15.91 14.81 10.84
N THR A 135 -14.98 14.66 11.77
CA THR A 135 -13.56 14.35 11.52
C THR A 135 -13.06 13.23 12.42
N ALA A 136 -12.31 12.28 11.86
CA ALA A 136 -11.62 11.23 12.60
C ALA A 136 -10.09 11.37 12.52
N GLY A 137 -9.39 10.91 13.55
CA GLY A 137 -7.91 10.96 13.60
C GLY A 137 -7.20 10.00 12.64
N SER A 138 -7.83 8.87 12.29
CA SER A 138 -7.30 7.88 11.35
C SER A 138 -8.41 7.13 10.61
N GLU A 139 -8.04 6.36 9.59
CA GLU A 139 -8.97 5.49 8.87
C GLU A 139 -9.50 4.36 9.78
N GLU A 140 -8.68 3.89 10.72
CA GLU A 140 -9.14 2.93 11.74
C GLU A 140 -10.18 3.53 12.69
N ALA A 141 -9.95 4.75 13.18
CA ALA A 141 -10.93 5.45 14.01
C ALA A 141 -12.26 5.65 13.26
N LYS A 142 -12.19 6.11 12.00
CA LYS A 142 -13.37 6.30 11.14
C LYS A 142 -14.21 5.03 11.01
N ASP A 143 -13.58 3.88 10.76
CA ASP A 143 -14.27 2.60 10.61
C ASP A 143 -14.83 2.09 11.95
N THR A 144 -14.05 2.20 13.03
CA THR A 144 -14.46 1.74 14.35
C THR A 144 -15.62 2.57 14.89
N ILE A 145 -15.63 3.89 14.66
CA ILE A 145 -16.74 4.76 15.01
C ILE A 145 -18.02 4.32 14.29
N GLY A 146 -17.93 4.01 12.99
CA GLY A 146 -19.06 3.46 12.22
C GLY A 146 -19.56 2.15 12.80
N THR A 147 -18.64 1.28 13.21
CA THR A 147 -18.94 -0.02 13.85
C THR A 147 -19.63 0.15 15.19
N ILE A 148 -19.11 1.01 16.07
CA ILE A 148 -19.69 1.30 17.39
C ILE A 148 -21.15 1.76 17.24
N ILE A 149 -21.43 2.69 16.32
CA ILE A 149 -22.80 3.16 16.11
C ILE A 149 -23.67 2.08 15.48
N GLY A 150 -23.18 1.38 14.45
CA GLY A 150 -23.92 0.31 13.78
C GLY A 150 -24.33 -0.82 14.72
N GLU A 151 -23.43 -1.24 15.61
CA GLU A 151 -23.73 -2.24 16.65
C GLU A 151 -24.69 -1.69 17.70
N ALA A 152 -24.48 -0.45 18.17
CA ALA A 152 -25.33 0.16 19.18
C ALA A 152 -26.80 0.22 18.72
N VAL A 153 -27.05 0.57 17.46
CA VAL A 153 -28.41 0.66 16.92
C VAL A 153 -28.97 -0.67 16.40
N GLY A 154 -28.21 -1.76 16.50
CA GLY A 154 -28.63 -3.09 16.04
C GLY A 154 -28.72 -3.24 14.52
N SER A 155 -27.97 -2.44 13.76
CA SER A 155 -27.93 -2.53 12.30
C SER A 155 -27.30 -3.85 11.83
N LYS A 156 -27.79 -4.39 10.71
CA LYS A 156 -27.24 -5.61 10.11
C LYS A 156 -25.85 -5.34 9.52
N ARG A 157 -24.87 -6.16 9.92
CA ARG A 157 -23.49 -6.14 9.40
C ARG A 157 -23.44 -6.61 7.94
N ILE A 158 -22.69 -5.88 7.11
CA ILE A 158 -22.36 -6.20 5.72
C ILE A 158 -20.83 -6.27 5.65
N ILE A 159 -20.29 -7.43 5.27
CA ILE A 159 -18.84 -7.62 5.14
C ILE A 159 -18.50 -7.55 3.65
N ASN A 160 -17.70 -6.55 3.27
CA ASN A 160 -17.21 -6.41 1.92
C ASN A 160 -15.89 -7.17 1.77
N SER A 161 -15.96 -8.44 1.36
CA SER A 161 -14.78 -9.31 1.14
C SER A 161 -14.09 -9.10 -0.21
N ASN A 162 -14.58 -8.19 -1.06
CA ASN A 162 -14.05 -7.98 -2.41
C ASN A 162 -12.84 -7.04 -2.45
N SER A 163 -12.45 -6.44 -1.33
CA SER A 163 -11.26 -5.59 -1.22
C SER A 163 -10.16 -6.32 -0.45
N LEU A 164 -8.91 -6.04 -0.81
CA LEU A 164 -7.71 -6.51 -0.08
C LEU A 164 -7.68 -6.04 1.39
N ILE A 165 -8.51 -5.07 1.72
CA ILE A 165 -8.74 -4.56 3.06
C ILE A 165 -10.18 -4.89 3.43
N ASN A 166 -10.36 -5.71 4.47
CA ASN A 166 -11.69 -6.01 5.00
C ASN A 166 -12.29 -4.75 5.64
N THR A 167 -13.34 -4.20 5.05
CA THR A 167 -14.16 -3.16 5.66
C THR A 167 -15.47 -3.76 6.15
N THR A 168 -15.94 -3.26 7.29
CA THR A 168 -17.23 -3.63 7.86
C THR A 168 -18.19 -2.48 7.69
N ASP A 169 -19.26 -2.70 6.92
CA ASP A 169 -20.33 -1.74 6.73
C ASP A 169 -21.58 -2.18 7.49
N TYR A 170 -22.47 -1.23 7.80
CA TYR A 170 -23.73 -1.48 8.51
C TYR A 170 -24.89 -0.92 7.70
N LEU A 171 -25.93 -1.74 7.50
CA LEU A 171 -27.13 -1.30 6.78
C LEU A 171 -27.79 -0.11 7.51
N GLY A 172 -28.09 0.96 6.78
CA GLY A 172 -28.69 2.17 7.34
C GLY A 172 -27.70 3.11 8.04
N ILE A 173 -26.40 2.80 8.08
CA ILE A 173 -25.37 3.70 8.59
C ILE A 173 -24.58 4.28 7.41
N ILE A 174 -24.63 5.60 7.26
CA ILE A 174 -23.88 6.31 6.23
C ILE A 174 -22.71 7.03 6.91
N ASN A 175 -21.51 6.49 6.76
CA ASN A 175 -20.29 7.09 7.30
C ASN A 175 -19.74 8.17 6.36
N LYS A 176 -19.87 9.44 6.74
CA LYS A 176 -19.32 10.62 6.05
C LYS A 176 -18.27 11.36 6.87
N ILE A 177 -17.68 10.68 7.85
CA ILE A 177 -16.58 11.24 8.64
C ILE A 177 -15.39 11.46 7.71
N LYS A 178 -14.79 12.65 7.79
CA LYS A 178 -13.63 13.06 6.99
C LYS A 178 -12.35 12.82 7.75
N LEU A 179 -11.27 12.59 7.02
CA LEU A 179 -9.93 12.66 7.61
C LEU A 179 -9.39 14.09 7.49
N PRO A 180 -8.70 14.62 8.50
CA PRO A 180 -8.06 15.93 8.44
C PRO A 180 -6.93 15.96 7.40
N GLN A 181 -6.25 14.83 7.18
CA GLN A 181 -5.27 14.65 6.13
C GLN A 181 -5.39 13.24 5.53
N SER A 182 -5.41 13.17 4.20
CA SER A 182 -5.32 11.90 3.48
C SER A 182 -3.91 11.34 3.67
N ASN A 183 -3.78 10.25 4.41
CA ASN A 183 -2.50 9.57 4.57
C ASN A 183 -2.22 8.77 3.30
N GLN A 184 -1.16 9.14 2.57
CA GLN A 184 -0.65 8.34 1.47
C GLN A 184 0.52 7.50 1.94
N VAL A 185 0.49 6.22 1.59
CA VAL A 185 1.51 5.23 1.95
C VAL A 185 2.25 4.86 0.68
N ASN A 186 3.56 5.05 0.69
CA ASN A 186 4.45 4.52 -0.32
C ASN A 186 5.02 3.18 0.16
N VAL A 187 4.97 2.17 -0.71
CA VAL A 187 5.48 0.83 -0.45
C VAL A 187 6.55 0.52 -1.48
N LYS A 188 7.78 0.39 -0.99
CA LYS A 188 8.92 -0.06 -1.77
C LYS A 188 9.18 -1.53 -1.47
N LEU A 189 9.06 -2.37 -2.49
CA LEU A 189 9.46 -3.77 -2.43
C LEU A 189 10.88 -3.90 -3.00
N THR A 190 11.71 -4.75 -2.43
CA THR A 190 13.06 -5.06 -2.92
C THR A 190 13.20 -6.57 -2.97
N ILE A 191 13.42 -7.08 -4.17
CA ILE A 191 13.57 -8.51 -4.45
C ILE A 191 14.97 -8.69 -5.00
N ALA A 192 15.82 -9.39 -4.25
CA ALA A 192 17.18 -9.70 -4.68
C ALA A 192 17.34 -11.22 -4.74
N GLU A 193 17.66 -11.73 -5.93
CA GLU A 193 17.97 -13.14 -6.19
C GLU A 193 19.40 -13.24 -6.72
N VAL A 194 20.15 -14.19 -6.17
CA VAL A 194 21.50 -14.54 -6.61
C VAL A 194 21.49 -16.03 -6.91
N THR A 195 21.88 -16.38 -8.13
CA THR A 195 22.10 -17.77 -8.55
C THR A 195 23.57 -17.94 -8.88
N LYS A 196 24.20 -18.95 -8.29
CA LYS A 196 25.57 -19.34 -8.56
C LYS A 196 25.57 -20.79 -9.03
N ASP A 197 26.02 -21.01 -10.25
CA ASP A 197 26.23 -22.33 -10.82
C ASP A 197 27.73 -22.56 -11.00
N PHE A 198 28.25 -23.59 -10.35
CA PHE A 198 29.64 -23.99 -10.41
C PHE A 198 29.73 -25.39 -11.04
N THR A 199 30.57 -25.56 -12.06
CA THR A 199 30.80 -26.85 -12.72
C THR A 199 32.29 -27.10 -12.84
N GLU A 200 32.75 -28.16 -12.20
CA GLU A 200 34.10 -28.68 -12.33
C GLU A 200 34.05 -30.04 -13.04
N ASN A 201 34.85 -30.21 -14.08
CA ASN A 201 35.00 -31.50 -14.76
C ASN A 201 36.47 -31.73 -15.14
N VAL A 202 37.09 -32.68 -14.46
CA VAL A 202 38.49 -33.03 -14.65
C VAL A 202 38.64 -34.52 -14.86
N GLY A 203 39.28 -34.90 -15.98
CA GLY A 203 39.75 -36.26 -16.20
C GLY A 203 39.68 -36.70 -17.65
N ILE A 204 39.84 -38.00 -17.88
CA ILE A 204 40.01 -38.56 -19.21
C ILE A 204 38.95 -39.63 -19.47
N ASN A 205 38.22 -39.45 -20.56
CA ASN A 205 37.25 -40.42 -21.06
C ASN A 205 37.90 -41.29 -22.13
N TRP A 206 37.85 -42.61 -21.92
CA TRP A 206 38.35 -43.62 -22.84
C TRP A 206 37.19 -44.38 -23.46
N SER A 207 37.19 -44.57 -24.77
CA SER A 207 36.20 -45.40 -25.47
C SER A 207 36.75 -45.98 -26.75
N THR A 208 36.07 -47.00 -27.28
CA THR A 208 36.21 -47.38 -28.69
C THR A 208 35.38 -46.42 -29.57
N ILE A 209 35.90 -46.02 -30.73
CA ILE A 209 35.22 -45.18 -31.71
C ILE A 209 33.87 -45.82 -32.07
N GLY A 210 32.78 -45.09 -31.81
CA GLY A 210 31.41 -45.55 -32.05
C GLY A 210 30.70 -46.17 -30.84
N ASP A 211 31.38 -46.33 -29.70
CA ASP A 211 30.82 -46.83 -28.44
C ASP A 211 30.77 -45.76 -27.34
N SER A 212 30.00 -46.02 -26.28
CA SER A 212 29.93 -45.19 -25.07
C SER A 212 31.25 -45.16 -24.28
N VAL A 213 31.45 -44.12 -23.47
CA VAL A 213 32.61 -44.00 -22.56
C VAL A 213 32.70 -45.21 -21.62
N GLY A 214 33.89 -45.82 -21.52
CA GLY A 214 34.14 -47.00 -20.71
C GLY A 214 33.76 -48.35 -21.36
N SER A 215 33.17 -48.33 -22.54
CA SER A 215 32.86 -49.55 -23.32
C SER A 215 33.99 -49.89 -24.28
N PHE A 216 34.44 -51.15 -24.23
CA PHE A 216 35.51 -51.68 -25.09
C PHE A 216 35.03 -52.95 -25.79
N GLN A 217 35.06 -52.96 -27.12
CA GLN A 217 34.76 -54.15 -27.91
C GLN A 217 35.98 -55.07 -28.00
N PHE A 218 35.96 -56.19 -27.27
CA PHE A 218 37.08 -57.13 -27.18
C PHE A 218 37.27 -58.00 -28.44
N PHE A 219 36.21 -58.29 -29.20
CA PHE A 219 36.28 -59.14 -30.39
C PHE A 219 36.83 -58.43 -31.64
N ARG A 220 37.00 -57.10 -31.59
CA ARG A 220 37.57 -56.26 -32.67
C ARG A 220 38.50 -55.18 -32.09
N PHE A 221 39.28 -55.53 -31.08
CA PHE A 221 40.21 -54.57 -30.46
C PHE A 221 41.31 -54.17 -31.46
N ASN A 222 41.15 -52.98 -32.06
CA ASN A 222 42.13 -52.37 -32.95
C ASN A 222 42.61 -51.07 -32.31
N ALA A 223 43.92 -50.86 -32.21
CA ALA A 223 44.51 -49.64 -31.66
C ALA A 223 44.06 -48.37 -32.40
N LYS A 224 43.71 -48.48 -33.69
CA LYS A 224 43.13 -47.37 -34.49
C LYS A 224 41.71 -46.99 -34.06
N GLY A 225 41.05 -47.84 -33.28
CA GLY A 225 39.69 -47.65 -32.77
C GLY A 225 39.63 -47.04 -31.37
N ILE A 226 40.75 -46.77 -30.69
CA ILE A 226 40.74 -46.16 -29.36
C ILE A 226 40.60 -44.64 -29.52
N SER A 227 39.63 -44.06 -28.83
CA SER A 227 39.44 -42.61 -28.70
C SER A 227 39.68 -42.17 -27.26
N THR A 228 40.25 -40.98 -27.12
CA THR A 228 40.54 -40.35 -25.84
C THR A 228 40.04 -38.91 -25.86
N LEU A 229 39.28 -38.53 -24.86
CA LEU A 229 38.81 -37.17 -24.67
C LEU A 229 39.25 -36.68 -23.29
N VAL A 230 40.04 -35.61 -23.26
CA VAL A 230 40.53 -34.98 -22.02
C VAL A 230 39.59 -33.83 -21.66
N HIS A 231 39.05 -33.87 -20.44
CA HIS A 231 38.23 -32.82 -19.86
C HIS A 231 39.05 -32.08 -18.79
N ALA A 232 39.07 -30.75 -18.90
CA ALA A 232 39.63 -29.83 -17.93
C ALA A 232 38.79 -28.55 -17.95
N ILE A 233 37.62 -28.63 -17.33
CA ILE A 233 36.62 -27.55 -17.30
C ILE A 233 36.47 -27.12 -15.84
N ASN A 234 36.48 -25.81 -15.62
CA ASN A 234 36.19 -25.19 -14.34
C ASN A 234 35.43 -23.89 -14.62
N ASP A 235 34.10 -24.00 -14.68
CA ASP A 235 33.21 -22.92 -15.06
C ASP A 235 32.44 -22.42 -13.83
N ASP A 236 32.50 -21.10 -13.59
CA ASP A 236 31.71 -20.40 -12.57
C ASP A 236 30.79 -19.40 -13.26
N THR A 237 29.48 -19.58 -13.08
CA THR A 237 28.45 -18.70 -13.63
C THR A 237 27.66 -18.07 -12.48
N ILE A 238 27.73 -16.75 -12.39
CA ILE A 238 27.00 -15.97 -11.39
C ILE A 238 25.96 -15.10 -12.08
N ALA A 239 24.70 -15.23 -11.66
CA ALA A 239 23.60 -14.40 -12.10
C ALA A 239 23.00 -13.66 -10.90
N ARG A 240 22.71 -12.36 -11.07
CA ARG A 240 22.01 -11.54 -10.07
C ARG A 240 20.80 -10.87 -10.69
N VAL A 241 19.66 -11.00 -10.03
CA VAL A 241 18.41 -10.33 -10.39
C VAL A 241 18.00 -9.42 -9.25
N LEU A 242 17.77 -8.13 -9.56
CA LEU A 242 17.24 -7.14 -8.63
C LEU A 242 15.99 -6.51 -9.23
N ALA A 243 14.88 -6.56 -8.48
CA ALA A 243 13.66 -5.85 -8.82
C ALA A 243 13.23 -4.98 -7.63
N GLU A 244 12.95 -3.71 -7.90
CA GLU A 244 12.49 -2.75 -6.89
C GLU A 244 11.18 -2.08 -7.31
N PRO A 245 10.03 -2.80 -7.34
CA PRO A 245 8.77 -2.15 -7.65
C PRO A 245 8.38 -1.21 -6.52
N ASN A 246 7.80 -0.08 -6.89
CA ASN A 246 7.44 0.99 -5.98
C ASN A 246 6.02 1.48 -6.30
N LEU A 247 5.14 1.48 -5.30
CA LEU A 247 3.73 1.82 -5.47
C LEU A 247 3.25 2.67 -4.30
N SER A 248 2.40 3.66 -4.60
CA SER A 248 1.78 4.51 -3.60
C SER A 248 0.28 4.27 -3.57
N VAL A 249 -0.28 4.19 -2.37
CA VAL A 249 -1.69 3.90 -2.14
C VAL A 249 -2.22 4.81 -1.03
N LEU A 250 -3.50 5.17 -1.10
CA LEU A 250 -4.16 5.89 -0.01
C LEU A 250 -4.45 4.94 1.15
N SER A 251 -4.37 5.43 2.38
CA SER A 251 -4.77 4.66 3.55
C SER A 251 -6.24 4.26 3.46
N GLY A 252 -6.54 2.97 3.64
CA GLY A 252 -7.87 2.38 3.49
C GLY A 252 -8.18 1.88 2.09
N GLU A 253 -7.31 2.18 1.11
CA GLU A 253 -7.50 1.79 -0.28
C GLU A 253 -6.54 0.68 -0.71
N SER A 254 -6.84 0.08 -1.85
CA SER A 254 -5.98 -0.90 -2.50
C SER A 254 -5.51 -0.42 -3.86
N ALA A 255 -4.33 -0.88 -4.27
CA ALA A 255 -3.73 -0.59 -5.55
C ALA A 255 -3.16 -1.87 -6.16
N SER A 256 -3.26 -1.98 -7.49
CA SER A 256 -2.66 -3.06 -8.27
C SER A 256 -1.65 -2.48 -9.25
N PHE A 257 -0.55 -3.19 -9.43
CA PHE A 257 0.53 -2.84 -10.33
C PHE A 257 0.96 -4.09 -11.08
N LEU A 258 0.93 -4.03 -12.40
CA LEU A 258 1.36 -5.12 -13.28
C LEU A 258 2.38 -4.56 -14.28
N VAL A 259 3.55 -5.19 -14.33
CA VAL A 259 4.58 -4.90 -15.35
C VAL A 259 5.01 -6.21 -15.97
N GLY A 260 4.69 -6.39 -17.25
CA GLY A 260 5.05 -7.57 -18.00
C GLY A 260 4.26 -7.69 -19.30
N GLY A 261 3.90 -8.92 -19.67
CA GLY A 261 3.17 -9.19 -20.90
C GLY A 261 2.29 -10.42 -20.77
N GLU A 262 1.73 -10.87 -21.89
CA GLU A 262 0.89 -12.06 -21.94
C GLU A 262 1.49 -13.10 -22.87
N ILE A 263 1.44 -14.37 -22.48
CA ILE A 263 1.79 -15.50 -23.33
C ILE A 263 0.53 -16.26 -23.76
N PRO A 264 0.37 -16.61 -25.04
CA PRO A 264 -0.73 -17.46 -25.48
C PRO A 264 -0.46 -18.92 -25.08
N ILE A 265 -1.44 -19.55 -24.47
CA ILE A 265 -1.48 -20.97 -24.16
C ILE A 265 -2.53 -21.61 -25.07
N VAL A 266 -2.10 -22.53 -25.93
CA VAL A 266 -2.99 -23.26 -26.84
C VAL A 266 -3.43 -24.56 -26.17
N SER A 267 -4.73 -24.67 -25.88
CA SER A 267 -5.37 -25.92 -25.46
C SER A 267 -6.01 -26.58 -26.67
N THR A 268 -5.60 -27.81 -26.98
CA THR A 268 -6.22 -28.62 -28.04
C THR A 268 -7.20 -29.60 -27.41
N THR A 269 -8.49 -29.37 -27.62
CA THR A 269 -9.54 -30.38 -27.37
C THR A 269 -9.84 -31.10 -28.69
N GLN A 270 -10.42 -32.31 -28.64
CA GLN A 270 -10.53 -33.28 -29.76
C GLN A 270 -10.95 -32.73 -31.14
N ASN A 271 -11.55 -31.54 -31.24
CA ASN A 271 -11.81 -30.83 -32.51
C ASN A 271 -11.75 -29.29 -32.43
N SER A 272 -11.17 -28.70 -31.36
CA SER A 272 -11.07 -27.25 -31.18
C SER A 272 -9.73 -26.83 -30.57
N ARG A 273 -9.15 -25.74 -31.10
CA ARG A 273 -8.01 -25.06 -30.49
C ARG A 273 -8.53 -23.82 -29.78
N GLU A 274 -8.41 -23.80 -28.46
CA GLU A 274 -8.68 -22.64 -27.64
C GLU A 274 -7.36 -21.96 -27.29
N ILE A 275 -7.30 -20.64 -27.43
CA ILE A 275 -6.11 -19.84 -27.10
C ILE A 275 -6.46 -19.02 -25.86
N THR A 276 -5.80 -19.32 -24.75
CA THR A 276 -5.94 -18.58 -23.48
C THR A 276 -4.67 -17.78 -23.24
N TYR A 277 -4.79 -16.47 -23.03
CA TYR A 277 -3.65 -15.63 -22.67
C TYR A 277 -3.39 -15.71 -21.16
N LYS A 278 -2.11 -15.83 -20.79
CA LYS A 278 -1.67 -15.83 -19.40
C LYS A 278 -0.65 -14.72 -19.18
N GLU A 279 -0.96 -13.82 -18.25
CA GLU A 279 -0.08 -12.75 -17.81
C GLU A 279 1.21 -13.34 -17.20
N PHE A 280 2.33 -12.66 -17.46
CA PHE A 280 3.60 -12.87 -16.76
C PHE A 280 4.26 -11.51 -16.49
N GLY A 281 5.24 -11.49 -15.57
CA GLY A 281 5.93 -10.29 -15.12
C GLY A 281 5.80 -10.09 -13.61
N ILE A 282 5.90 -8.83 -13.17
CA ILE A 282 5.76 -8.42 -11.77
C ILE A 282 4.33 -7.96 -11.55
N LYS A 283 3.56 -8.72 -10.78
CA LYS A 283 2.21 -8.39 -10.34
C LYS A 283 2.24 -8.14 -8.84
N LEU A 284 1.77 -6.98 -8.45
CA LEU A 284 1.84 -6.49 -7.08
C LEU A 284 0.48 -5.92 -6.71
N ASN A 285 -0.17 -6.52 -5.71
CA ASN A 285 -1.40 -5.98 -5.15
C ASN A 285 -1.16 -5.60 -3.69
N ILE A 286 -1.44 -4.35 -3.37
CA ILE A 286 -1.15 -3.76 -2.08
C ILE A 286 -2.42 -3.13 -1.53
N GLY A 287 -2.72 -3.38 -0.26
CA GLY A 287 -3.61 -2.55 0.55
C GLY A 287 -2.83 -1.99 1.73
N ALA A 288 -3.03 -0.72 2.06
CA ALA A 288 -2.43 -0.12 3.25
C ALA A 288 -3.48 0.58 4.10
N LYS A 289 -3.35 0.49 5.42
CA LYS A 289 -4.22 1.18 6.38
C LYS A 289 -3.39 1.73 7.53
N VAL A 290 -3.54 3.02 7.82
CA VAL A 290 -2.84 3.71 8.90
C VAL A 290 -3.72 3.75 10.14
N ASN A 291 -3.13 3.38 11.29
CA ASN A 291 -3.78 3.46 12.59
C ASN A 291 -3.53 4.78 13.33
N ASP A 292 -4.20 4.97 14.47
CA ASP A 292 -4.05 6.16 15.30
C ASP A 292 -2.63 6.37 15.85
N LYS A 293 -1.84 5.29 15.96
CA LYS A 293 -0.44 5.32 16.41
C LYS A 293 0.55 5.56 15.27
N LYS A 294 0.08 5.97 14.08
CA LYS A 294 0.89 6.15 12.86
C LYS A 294 1.65 4.89 12.41
N ARG A 295 1.16 3.72 12.79
CA ARG A 295 1.59 2.44 12.23
C ARG A 295 0.78 2.15 10.98
N ILE A 296 1.44 1.51 10.04
CA ILE A 296 0.95 1.21 8.70
C ILE A 296 0.78 -0.29 8.62
N ARG A 297 -0.47 -0.74 8.61
CA ARG A 297 -0.82 -2.12 8.30
C ARG A 297 -0.86 -2.29 6.79
N ILE A 298 -0.16 -3.29 6.26
CA ILE A 298 -0.09 -3.57 4.84
C ILE A 298 -0.50 -5.00 4.58
N THR A 299 -1.39 -5.16 3.60
CA THR A 299 -1.70 -6.45 2.98
C THR A 299 -1.02 -6.48 1.63
N LEU A 300 -0.14 -7.47 1.41
CA LEU A 300 0.68 -7.59 0.22
C LEU A 300 0.41 -8.93 -0.45
N ASN A 301 0.18 -8.90 -1.77
CA ASN A 301 0.19 -10.08 -2.63
C ASN A 301 1.07 -9.80 -3.84
N GLU A 302 2.28 -10.34 -3.81
CA GLU A 302 3.25 -10.25 -4.89
C GLU A 302 3.35 -11.56 -5.68
N GLU A 303 3.48 -11.42 -6.99
CA GLU A 303 3.78 -12.48 -7.91
C GLU A 303 4.84 -11.99 -8.89
N VAL A 304 5.97 -12.69 -8.95
CA VAL A 304 7.01 -12.47 -9.94
C VAL A 304 7.07 -13.68 -10.84
N SER A 305 6.82 -13.47 -12.13
CA SER A 305 6.85 -14.51 -13.13
C SER A 305 7.77 -14.14 -14.29
N SER A 306 8.53 -15.14 -14.74
CA SER A 306 9.43 -15.04 -15.89
C SER A 306 9.15 -16.18 -16.85
N ILE A 307 9.32 -15.93 -18.15
CA ILE A 307 9.27 -16.98 -19.16
C ILE A 307 10.44 -17.97 -18.90
N GLY A 308 10.09 -19.25 -18.77
CA GLY A 308 11.04 -20.35 -18.59
C GLY A 308 11.45 -20.98 -19.92
N LYS A 309 12.16 -22.12 -19.86
CA LYS A 309 12.56 -22.88 -21.06
C LYS A 309 11.32 -23.45 -21.75
N THR A 310 11.31 -23.48 -23.08
CA THR A 310 10.21 -24.09 -23.84
C THR A 310 10.17 -25.59 -23.58
N PHE A 311 8.99 -26.09 -23.22
CA PHE A 311 8.70 -27.51 -23.12
C PHE A 311 8.40 -28.04 -24.51
N ASN A 312 9.30 -28.87 -25.04
CA ASN A 312 9.12 -29.50 -26.36
C ASN A 312 8.46 -30.86 -26.20
N MET A 313 7.28 -31.05 -26.79
CA MET A 313 6.61 -32.34 -26.82
C MET A 313 7.16 -33.20 -27.97
N ARG A 314 7.17 -34.53 -27.79
CA ARG A 314 7.46 -35.47 -28.89
C ARG A 314 6.37 -35.32 -29.96
N GLY A 315 6.69 -34.60 -31.04
CA GLY A 315 5.74 -34.22 -32.09
C GLY A 315 6.01 -32.86 -32.74
N GLY A 316 6.91 -32.05 -32.19
CA GLY A 316 7.34 -30.77 -32.77
C GLY A 316 6.65 -29.54 -32.18
N ASP A 317 5.61 -29.73 -31.36
CA ASP A 317 4.98 -28.65 -30.61
C ASP A 317 5.86 -28.20 -29.43
N SER A 318 6.00 -26.88 -29.28
CA SER A 318 6.75 -26.26 -28.20
C SER A 318 5.84 -25.33 -27.39
N TYR A 319 5.87 -25.48 -26.06
CA TYR A 319 5.04 -24.71 -25.13
C TYR A 319 5.93 -23.86 -24.22
N PRO A 320 5.68 -22.55 -24.08
CA PRO A 320 6.40 -21.74 -23.11
C PRO A 320 6.06 -22.21 -21.68
N THR A 321 7.07 -22.31 -20.82
CA THR A 321 6.85 -22.52 -19.38
C THR A 321 6.89 -21.18 -18.65
N LEU A 322 6.20 -21.09 -17.52
CA LEU A 322 6.31 -19.94 -16.62
C LEU A 322 6.95 -20.39 -15.32
N ARG A 323 8.00 -19.68 -14.89
CA ARG A 323 8.54 -19.80 -13.56
C ARG A 323 7.95 -18.68 -12.72
N THR A 324 7.19 -19.05 -11.69
CA THR A 324 6.43 -18.11 -10.88
C THR A 324 6.87 -18.22 -9.43
N ARG A 325 7.06 -17.06 -8.79
CA ARG A 325 7.32 -16.91 -7.35
C ARG A 325 6.19 -16.06 -6.79
N ARG A 326 5.60 -16.48 -5.68
CA ARG A 326 4.47 -15.78 -5.04
C ARG A 326 4.68 -15.70 -3.55
N ALA A 327 4.24 -14.59 -2.97
CA ALA A 327 4.06 -14.47 -1.54
C ALA A 327 2.79 -13.66 -1.26
N ALA A 328 2.21 -13.91 -0.09
CA ALA A 328 1.00 -13.26 0.38
C ALA A 328 1.14 -13.09 1.89
N THR A 329 1.14 -11.84 2.36
CA THR A 329 1.41 -11.55 3.77
C THR A 329 0.69 -10.30 4.24
N THR A 330 0.55 -10.17 5.56
CA THR A 330 -0.01 -8.99 6.21
C THR A 330 0.88 -8.63 7.38
N LEU A 331 1.29 -7.37 7.46
CA LEU A 331 2.33 -6.89 8.37
C LEU A 331 2.02 -5.47 8.85
N GLU A 332 2.61 -5.08 9.98
CA GLU A 332 2.40 -3.76 10.59
C GLU A 332 3.72 -3.07 10.91
N LEU A 333 4.01 -1.99 10.19
CA LEU A 333 5.29 -1.28 10.22
C LEU A 333 5.10 0.18 10.61
N GLY A 334 6.11 0.80 11.19
CA GLY A 334 6.20 2.26 11.35
C GLY A 334 6.66 2.95 10.07
N ASP A 335 6.52 4.28 10.04
CA ASP A 335 7.03 5.10 8.94
C ASP A 335 8.57 4.96 8.81
N GLY A 336 9.03 4.55 7.63
CA GLY A 336 10.44 4.31 7.32
C GLY A 336 10.97 2.95 7.77
N GLU A 337 10.14 2.09 8.39
CA GLU A 337 10.55 0.75 8.78
C GLU A 337 10.57 -0.21 7.58
N SER A 338 11.50 -1.17 7.64
CA SER A 338 11.66 -2.25 6.65
C SER A 338 11.47 -3.60 7.32
N PHE A 339 10.92 -4.55 6.58
CA PHE A 339 10.73 -5.92 7.05
C PHE A 339 11.03 -6.94 5.95
N ILE A 340 11.71 -8.03 6.31
CA ILE A 340 11.97 -9.15 5.40
C ILE A 340 10.71 -10.00 5.33
N LEU A 341 10.08 -10.03 4.16
CA LEU A 341 8.84 -10.76 3.90
C LEU A 341 9.08 -12.26 3.79
N GLY A 342 10.24 -12.63 3.24
CA GLY A 342 10.65 -14.00 3.07
C GLY A 342 12.04 -14.10 2.45
N GLY A 343 12.60 -15.30 2.51
CA GLY A 343 13.83 -15.64 1.83
C GLY A 343 13.91 -17.13 1.52
N LEU A 344 14.78 -17.48 0.58
CA LEU A 344 15.07 -18.85 0.20
C LEU A 344 16.58 -18.99 0.05
N ILE A 345 17.13 -20.05 0.62
CA ILE A 345 18.48 -20.53 0.32
C ILE A 345 18.33 -21.97 -0.14
N SER A 346 18.74 -22.23 -1.38
CA SER A 346 18.69 -23.55 -2.00
C SER A 346 20.10 -23.89 -2.47
N ASN A 347 20.59 -25.09 -2.12
CA ASN A 347 21.87 -25.60 -2.59
C ASN A 347 21.66 -27.02 -3.13
N THR A 348 22.04 -27.25 -4.38
CA THR A 348 21.97 -28.56 -5.04
C THR A 348 23.37 -28.94 -5.51
N GLU A 349 23.87 -30.06 -5.03
CA GLU A 349 25.18 -30.58 -5.39
C GLU A 349 25.04 -31.95 -6.06
N ARG A 350 25.74 -32.15 -7.16
CA ARG A 350 25.78 -33.39 -7.93
C ARG A 350 27.22 -33.74 -8.24
N GLU A 351 27.72 -34.77 -7.59
CA GLU A 351 28.99 -35.38 -7.91
C GLU A 351 28.78 -36.60 -8.81
N SER A 352 29.66 -36.77 -9.78
CA SER A 352 29.67 -37.93 -10.67
C SER A 352 31.10 -38.34 -10.97
N LEU A 353 31.33 -39.65 -10.96
CA LEU A 353 32.65 -40.24 -11.20
C LEU A 353 32.49 -41.37 -12.21
N SER A 354 33.07 -41.18 -13.39
CA SER A 354 33.21 -42.22 -14.40
C SER A 354 34.64 -42.75 -14.36
N LYS A 355 34.82 -44.06 -14.26
CA LYS A 355 36.16 -44.67 -14.21
C LYS A 355 36.19 -46.01 -14.92
N ILE A 356 37.35 -46.38 -15.45
CA ILE A 356 37.59 -47.75 -15.93
C ILE A 356 37.82 -48.63 -14.70
N PRO A 357 37.09 -49.76 -14.54
CA PRO A 357 37.29 -50.66 -13.42
C PRO A 357 38.73 -51.21 -13.39
N LEU A 358 39.24 -51.52 -12.19
CA LEU A 358 40.62 -51.95 -11.89
C LEU A 358 41.66 -50.82 -11.98
N ILE A 359 41.87 -50.23 -13.15
CA ILE A 359 42.97 -49.27 -13.38
C ILE A 359 42.65 -47.84 -12.90
N GLY A 360 41.37 -47.48 -12.82
CA GLY A 360 40.92 -46.18 -12.28
C GLY A 360 41.05 -46.06 -10.76
N ASP A 361 41.26 -47.18 -10.05
CA ASP A 361 41.39 -47.23 -8.58
C ASP A 361 42.83 -47.13 -8.08
N ILE A 362 43.82 -47.16 -8.98
CA ILE A 362 45.24 -47.06 -8.62
C ILE A 362 45.52 -45.63 -8.10
N PRO A 363 46.09 -45.46 -6.89
CA PRO A 363 46.49 -44.14 -6.40
C PRO A 363 47.45 -43.45 -7.37
N LEU A 364 47.31 -42.13 -7.55
CA LEU A 364 48.08 -41.28 -8.47
C LEU A 364 47.86 -41.61 -9.96
N LEU A 365 48.08 -42.85 -10.39
CA LEU A 365 48.00 -43.28 -11.78
C LEU A 365 46.56 -43.45 -12.29
N GLY A 366 45.61 -43.76 -11.42
CA GLY A 366 44.19 -43.89 -11.76
C GLY A 366 43.54 -42.57 -12.19
N ALA A 367 44.18 -41.43 -11.93
CA ALA A 367 43.73 -40.12 -12.41
C ALA A 367 43.67 -40.03 -13.94
N PHE A 368 44.52 -40.79 -14.66
CA PHE A 368 44.49 -40.85 -16.12
C PHE A 368 43.36 -41.73 -16.67
N PHE A 369 42.64 -42.47 -15.82
CA PHE A 369 41.61 -43.44 -16.21
C PHE A 369 40.25 -43.19 -15.54
N ARG A 370 40.06 -41.97 -15.01
CA ARG A 370 38.81 -41.52 -14.41
C ARG A 370 38.47 -40.09 -14.86
N ASN A 371 37.19 -39.77 -14.81
CA ASN A 371 36.60 -38.46 -15.04
C ASN A 371 35.71 -38.12 -13.84
N ALA A 372 36.08 -37.08 -13.12
CA ALA A 372 35.34 -36.58 -11.97
C ALA A 372 34.64 -35.28 -12.39
N GLN A 373 33.34 -35.21 -12.14
CA GLN A 373 32.51 -34.06 -12.45
C GLN A 373 31.66 -33.68 -11.24
N THR A 374 31.76 -32.42 -10.82
CA THR A 374 31.01 -31.82 -9.72
C THR A 374 30.20 -30.65 -10.26
N GLU A 375 28.90 -30.67 -10.06
CA GLU A 375 27.98 -29.59 -10.38
C GLU A 375 27.34 -29.08 -9.08
N GLN A 376 27.50 -27.80 -8.78
CA GLN A 376 26.87 -27.14 -7.63
C GLN A 376 26.01 -25.98 -8.12
N SER A 377 24.77 -25.91 -7.64
CA SER A 377 23.82 -24.83 -7.94
C SER A 377 23.26 -24.26 -6.64
N GLN A 378 23.62 -23.01 -6.35
CA GLN A 378 23.18 -22.26 -5.18
C GLN A 378 22.24 -21.14 -5.62
N THR A 379 21.09 -21.02 -4.97
CA THR A 379 20.13 -19.92 -5.16
C THR A 379 19.80 -19.28 -3.84
N GLU A 380 20.00 -17.97 -3.75
CA GLU A 380 19.64 -17.14 -2.61
C GLU A 380 18.62 -16.09 -3.03
N LEU A 381 17.53 -15.96 -2.29
CA LEU A 381 16.47 -14.98 -2.52
C LEU A 381 16.16 -14.28 -1.21
N VAL A 382 16.02 -12.96 -1.26
CA VAL A 382 15.46 -12.15 -0.18
C VAL A 382 14.43 -11.16 -0.72
N VAL A 383 13.32 -11.03 0.01
CA VAL A 383 12.23 -10.10 -0.30
C VAL A 383 12.05 -9.16 0.88
N ILE A 384 12.16 -7.86 0.65
CA ILE A 384 12.09 -6.82 1.69
C ILE A 384 11.00 -5.81 1.30
N ALA A 385 10.09 -5.50 2.23
CA ALA A 385 9.18 -4.38 2.09
C ALA A 385 9.63 -3.23 2.99
N THR A 386 9.58 -2.00 2.45
CA THR A 386 9.82 -0.76 3.19
C THR A 386 8.65 0.18 2.95
N VAL A 387 8.20 0.85 4.01
CA VAL A 387 6.99 1.66 3.96
C VAL A 387 7.32 3.09 4.37
N ASN A 388 6.69 4.07 3.73
CA ASN A 388 6.83 5.46 4.13
C ASN A 388 5.47 6.17 4.04
N LEU A 389 5.19 7.05 4.99
CA LEU A 389 4.12 8.00 4.86
C LEU A 389 4.61 9.15 3.97
N VAL A 390 3.91 9.43 2.88
CA VAL A 390 4.34 10.41 1.89
C VAL A 390 3.30 11.50 1.70
N ASN A 391 3.78 12.69 1.35
CA ASN A 391 2.94 13.81 0.94
C ASN A 391 3.05 14.01 -0.57
N PRO A 392 1.97 14.41 -1.25
CA PRO A 392 2.02 14.70 -2.68
C PRO A 392 3.00 15.85 -2.98
N VAL A 393 3.82 15.70 -4.01
CA VAL A 393 4.75 16.73 -4.51
C VAL A 393 4.15 17.50 -5.67
N SER A 394 4.67 18.71 -5.94
CA SER A 394 4.22 19.53 -7.07
C SER A 394 4.79 19.01 -8.39
N GLU A 395 4.06 19.18 -9.51
CA GLU A 395 4.49 18.74 -10.85
C GLU A 395 5.89 19.26 -11.24
N LYS A 396 6.27 20.44 -10.76
CA LYS A 396 7.58 21.06 -11.03
C LYS A 396 8.76 20.32 -10.38
N GLU A 397 8.49 19.47 -9.40
CA GLU A 397 9.47 18.67 -8.67
C GLU A 397 9.50 17.22 -9.15
N VAL A 398 8.63 16.86 -10.11
CA VAL A 398 8.59 15.51 -10.69
C VAL A 398 9.67 15.37 -11.76
N GLU A 399 10.67 14.54 -11.48
CA GLU A 399 11.69 14.19 -12.46
C GLU A 399 11.29 12.92 -13.22
N LEU A 400 11.05 13.05 -14.52
CA LEU A 400 10.78 11.91 -15.41
C LEU A 400 12.10 11.37 -15.98
N PRO A 401 12.25 10.03 -16.13
CA PRO A 401 13.34 9.47 -16.90
C PRO A 401 13.17 9.88 -18.36
N ASP A 402 14.08 10.69 -18.88
CA ASP A 402 14.14 11.04 -20.30
C ASP A 402 15.11 10.10 -21.02
N PHE A 403 14.66 9.47 -22.10
CA PHE A 403 15.50 8.61 -22.92
C PHE A 403 16.35 9.50 -23.84
N MET A 404 17.53 9.87 -23.36
CA MET A 404 18.51 10.60 -24.16
C MET A 404 19.17 9.63 -25.15
N HIS A 405 18.91 9.82 -26.44
CA HIS A 405 19.64 9.10 -27.49
C HIS A 405 21.10 9.58 -27.53
N THR A 406 22.05 8.76 -27.09
CA THR A 406 23.47 9.00 -27.43
C THR A 406 23.66 8.75 -28.92
N SER A 407 24.28 9.70 -29.62
CA SER A 407 24.64 9.54 -31.02
C SER A 407 25.59 8.36 -31.16
N THR A 408 25.45 7.57 -32.23
CA THR A 408 26.36 6.43 -32.51
C THR A 408 27.82 6.87 -32.55
N LEU A 409 28.11 8.10 -32.99
CA LEU A 409 29.47 8.65 -33.00
C LEU A 409 29.98 8.98 -31.59
N GLU A 410 29.12 9.46 -30.69
CA GLU A 410 29.49 9.77 -29.30
C GLU A 410 29.83 8.49 -28.52
N ARG A 411 29.09 7.39 -28.76
CA ARG A 411 29.43 6.06 -28.23
C ARG A 411 30.71 5.49 -28.82
N PHE A 412 30.94 5.70 -30.11
CA PHE A 412 32.15 5.22 -30.79
C PHE A 412 33.42 5.92 -30.29
N PHE A 413 33.35 7.22 -29.99
CA PHE A 413 34.50 7.99 -29.51
C PHE A 413 34.54 8.23 -28.00
N ASN A 414 33.63 7.62 -27.23
CA ASN A 414 33.56 7.72 -25.76
C ASN A 414 33.50 9.17 -25.23
N PHE A 415 32.67 10.01 -25.86
CA PHE A 415 32.52 11.43 -25.49
C PHE A 415 31.35 11.70 -24.52
N SER A 416 30.93 10.74 -23.69
CA SER A 416 29.80 10.97 -22.79
C SER A 416 30.10 12.12 -21.81
N SER A 417 29.20 13.12 -21.78
CA SER A 417 29.41 14.34 -21.01
C SER A 417 28.97 14.14 -19.55
N ILE A 418 29.73 14.73 -18.63
CA ILE A 418 29.52 14.69 -17.16
C ILE A 418 28.10 15.16 -16.73
N MET A 419 27.37 15.91 -17.57
CA MET A 419 25.99 16.33 -17.30
C MET A 419 24.95 15.22 -17.47
N GLU A 420 25.26 14.16 -18.23
CA GLU A 420 24.37 13.04 -18.52
C GLU A 420 24.20 12.14 -17.29
N THR A 421 25.32 11.77 -16.65
CA THR A 421 25.34 10.97 -15.42
C THR A 421 24.61 11.67 -14.26
N LYS A 422 24.65 13.01 -14.20
CA LYS A 422 24.00 13.76 -13.11
C LYS A 422 22.48 13.68 -13.20
N ARG A 423 21.87 13.87 -14.38
CA ARG A 423 20.41 13.83 -14.55
C ARG A 423 19.86 12.42 -14.41
N GLU A 424 20.53 11.42 -14.95
CA GLU A 424 20.16 10.02 -14.77
C GLU A 424 20.21 9.62 -13.28
N LYS A 425 21.24 10.08 -12.56
CA LYS A 425 21.37 9.85 -11.12
C LYS A 425 20.23 10.52 -10.32
N MET A 426 19.85 11.75 -10.67
CA MET A 426 18.74 12.45 -10.01
C MET A 426 17.40 11.74 -10.29
N ALA A 427 17.10 11.37 -11.53
CA ALA A 427 15.88 10.64 -11.88
C ALA A 427 15.81 9.26 -11.20
N ARG A 428 16.92 8.51 -11.17
CA ARG A 428 17.02 7.25 -10.42
C ARG A 428 16.82 7.46 -8.92
N GLU A 429 17.37 8.53 -8.34
CA GLU A 429 17.19 8.85 -6.93
C GLU A 429 15.74 9.26 -6.61
N PHE A 430 15.10 10.02 -7.49
CA PHE A 430 13.69 10.40 -7.41
C PHE A 430 12.78 9.17 -7.43
N LEU A 431 12.97 8.26 -8.39
CA LEU A 431 12.23 6.99 -8.45
C LEU A 431 12.48 6.10 -7.22
N ARG A 432 13.74 6.04 -6.73
CA ARG A 432 14.10 5.29 -5.53
C ARG A 432 13.40 5.82 -4.26
N LYS A 433 13.12 7.12 -4.21
CA LYS A 433 12.33 7.75 -3.13
C LYS A 433 10.81 7.69 -3.38
N GLY A 434 10.36 6.99 -4.42
CA GLY A 434 8.93 6.86 -4.75
C GLY A 434 8.32 8.09 -5.38
N GLY A 435 9.15 9.00 -5.89
CA GLY A 435 8.69 10.26 -6.46
C GLY A 435 8.26 11.29 -5.41
N PHE A 436 8.66 11.10 -4.14
CA PHE A 436 8.40 12.05 -3.07
C PHE A 436 9.69 12.46 -2.38
N ILE A 437 9.79 13.74 -2.02
CA ILE A 437 10.88 14.26 -1.20
C ILE A 437 10.34 14.31 0.25
N LYS A 438 11.11 13.75 1.20
CA LYS A 438 10.78 13.76 2.63
C LYS A 438 10.66 15.17 3.19
#